data_AF-A0A3Q3BAT1-F1
#
_entry.id   AF-A0A3Q3BAT1-F1
#
_cell.length_a   1.000
_cell.length_b   1.000
_cell.length_c   1.000
_cell.angle_alpha   90.00
_cell.angle_beta   90.00
_cell.angle_gamma   90.00
#
_symmetry.space_group_name_H-M   'P 1'
#
loop_
_entity.id
_entity.type
_entity.pdbx_description
1 polymer ?
#
loop_
_entity_poly.entity_id
_entity_poly.type
_entity_poly.pdbx_seq_one_letter_code
_entity_poly.pdbx_strand_id
1 'polypeptide(L)' 'RPFLGILDPGPCRDYVVKWYYDATSNACAQFWFGGCLGNKNQFESEEKCSQTCVKF' A
#
# COMPACT_ATOMS: atom_id res chain seq x y z
N ARG A 1 8.27 -6.97 -6.74
CA ARG A 1 7.09 -7.38 -7.57
C ARG A 1 6.95 -6.35 -8.68
N PRO A 2 7.16 -6.69 -9.97
CA PRO A 2 7.29 -5.71 -11.05
C PRO A 2 6.05 -4.80 -11.25
N PHE A 3 4.90 -5.19 -10.71
CA PHE A 3 3.62 -4.53 -10.90
C PHE A 3 3.06 -3.84 -9.64
N LEU A 4 3.76 -3.95 -8.50
CA LEU A 4 3.40 -3.26 -7.26
C LEU A 4 4.20 -1.94 -7.30
N GLY A 5 3.53 -0.82 -7.57
CA GLY A 5 4.20 0.49 -7.62
C GLY A 5 4.79 0.89 -6.26
N ILE A 6 5.44 2.04 -6.21
CA ILE A 6 5.80 2.70 -4.95
C ILE A 6 4.54 3.15 -4.18
N LEU A 7 4.69 3.78 -3.02
CA LEU A 7 3.58 4.45 -2.33
C LEU A 7 2.96 5.53 -3.24
N ASP A 8 1.64 5.49 -3.44
CA ASP A 8 0.91 6.46 -4.25
C ASP A 8 -0.43 6.83 -3.58
N PRO A 9 -0.57 8.04 -3.01
CA PRO A 9 -1.80 8.49 -2.37
C PRO A 9 -2.94 8.79 -3.36
N GLY A 10 -2.64 8.95 -4.65
CA GLY A 10 -3.58 9.54 -5.61
C GLY A 10 -3.85 11.04 -5.37
N PRO A 11 -4.61 11.71 -6.26
CA PRO A 11 -4.80 13.16 -6.21
C PRO A 11 -6.01 13.62 -5.39
N CYS A 12 -6.92 12.72 -5.03
CA CYS A 12 -8.09 13.06 -4.22
C CYS A 12 -7.70 13.35 -2.76
N ARG A 13 -8.64 13.91 -1.98
CA ARG A 13 -8.42 14.36 -0.60
C ARG A 13 -9.39 13.76 0.40
N ASP A 14 -10.01 12.64 0.05
CA ASP A 14 -10.91 11.86 0.91
C ASP A 14 -10.08 10.82 1.66
N TYR A 15 -9.26 11.30 2.60
CA TYR A 15 -8.21 10.49 3.20
C TYR A 15 -8.77 9.30 3.99
N VAL A 16 -8.28 8.12 3.65
CA VAL A 16 -8.54 6.87 4.36
C VAL A 16 -7.22 6.15 4.64
N VAL A 17 -7.13 5.47 5.79
CA VAL A 17 -5.96 4.66 6.12
C VAL A 17 -5.98 3.39 5.27
N LYS A 18 -4.87 3.11 4.61
CA LYS A 18 -4.62 1.86 3.87
C LYS A 18 -3.25 1.32 4.24
N TRP A 19 -3.01 0.07 3.87
CA TRP A 19 -1.71 -0.58 4.03
C TRP A 19 -0.99 -0.63 2.69
N TYR A 20 0.31 -0.41 2.68
CA TYR A 20 1.19 -0.62 1.53
C TYR A 20 2.40 -1.44 1.96
N TYR A 21 3.02 -2.10 1.00
CA TYR A 21 4.27 -2.82 1.20
C TYR A 21 5.44 -1.87 0.98
N ASP A 22 6.27 -1.70 2.01
CA ASP A 22 7.55 -1.02 1.95
C ASP A 22 8.67 -2.04 1.68
N ALA A 23 9.22 -1.97 0.46
CA ALA A 23 10.28 -2.86 0.03
C ALA A 23 11.61 -2.60 0.76
N THR A 24 11.80 -1.42 1.35
CA THR A 24 13.01 -1.05 2.09
C THR A 24 13.08 -1.79 3.42
N SER A 25 11.95 -1.83 4.14
CA SER A 25 11.82 -2.54 5.41
C SER A 25 11.39 -4.00 5.26
N ASN A 26 11.03 -4.45 4.05
CA ASN A 26 10.41 -5.75 3.78
C ASN A 26 9.18 -5.99 4.68
N ALA A 27 8.40 -4.94 4.90
CA ALA A 27 7.27 -4.95 5.82
C ALA A 27 6.08 -4.16 5.26
N CYS A 28 4.92 -4.34 5.88
CA CYS A 28 3.73 -3.57 5.57
C CYS A 28 3.60 -2.39 6.52
N ALA A 29 3.29 -1.22 5.98
CA ALA A 29 3.10 0.01 6.74
C ALA A 29 1.80 0.70 6.34
N GLN A 30 1.29 1.55 7.21
CA GLN A 30 0.10 2.35 6.95
C GLN A 30 0.45 3.63 6.16
N PHE A 31 -0.48 4.07 5.32
CA PHE A 31 -0.41 5.37 4.65
C PHE A 31 -1.81 5.97 4.45
N TRP A 32 -1.85 7.27 4.18
CA TRP A 32 -3.07 7.97 3.80
C TRP A 32 -3.30 7.86 2.29
N PHE A 33 -4.33 7.10 1.91
CA PHE A 33 -4.82 7.08 0.54
C PHE A 33 -5.83 8.21 0.35
N GLY A 34 -5.67 9.00 -0.70
CA GLY A 34 -6.50 10.17 -1.02
C GLY A 34 -7.92 9.83 -1.48
N GLY A 35 -8.26 8.55 -1.63
CA GLY A 35 -9.62 8.09 -1.93
C GLY A 35 -9.92 7.87 -3.41
N CYS A 36 -9.00 8.19 -4.32
CA CYS A 36 -9.13 7.88 -5.75
C CYS A 36 -7.79 7.68 -6.44
N LEU A 37 -7.81 6.98 -7.58
CA LEU A 37 -6.62 6.58 -8.33
C LEU A 37 -5.61 5.85 -7.42
N GLY A 38 -4.32 6.07 -7.58
CA GLY A 38 -3.28 5.30 -6.90
C GLY A 38 -2.85 4.07 -7.69
N ASN A 39 -2.22 3.12 -7.01
CA ASN A 39 -1.74 1.90 -7.63
C ASN A 39 -2.07 0.64 -6.80
N LYS A 40 -1.59 -0.52 -7.26
CA LYS A 40 -1.90 -1.84 -6.65
C LYS A 40 -1.17 -2.11 -5.33
N ASN A 41 -0.22 -1.27 -4.92
CA ASN A 41 0.46 -1.34 -3.64
C ASN A 41 -0.41 -0.71 -2.53
N GLN A 42 -1.64 -1.20 -2.40
CA GLN A 42 -2.64 -0.71 -1.46
C GLN A 42 -3.55 -1.84 -1.03
N PHE A 43 -3.72 -1.99 0.28
CA PHE A 43 -4.45 -3.09 0.90
C PHE A 43 -5.32 -2.58 2.06
N GLU A 44 -6.41 -3.30 2.33
CA GLU A 44 -7.36 -2.97 3.42
C GLU A 44 -6.83 -3.35 4.80
N SER A 45 -5.93 -4.34 4.88
CA SER A 45 -5.38 -4.86 6.13
C SER A 45 -3.90 -5.20 6.01
N GLU A 46 -3.21 -5.17 7.14
CA GLU A 46 -1.82 -5.59 7.28
C GLU A 46 -1.63 -7.04 6.84
N GLU A 47 -2.56 -7.92 7.25
CA GLU A 47 -2.53 -9.34 6.92
C GLU A 47 -2.55 -9.55 5.41
N LYS A 48 -3.46 -8.90 4.69
CA LYS A 48 -3.57 -9.02 3.23
C LYS A 48 -2.32 -8.49 2.53
N CYS A 49 -1.78 -7.37 3.02
CA CYS A 49 -0.52 -6.83 2.53
C CYS A 49 0.63 -7.83 2.73
N SER A 50 0.75 -8.37 3.94
CA SER A 50 1.85 -9.25 4.36
C SER A 50 1.82 -10.58 3.60
N GLN A 51 0.66 -11.25 3.57
CA GLN A 51 0.47 -12.49 2.80
C GLN A 51 0.75 -12.30 1.30
N THR A 52 0.47 -11.10 0.77
CA THR A 52 0.73 -10.81 -0.64
C THR A 52 2.20 -10.52 -0.89
N CYS A 53 2.84 -9.71 -0.05
CA CYS A 53 4.09 -9.03 -0.41
C CYS A 53 5.30 -9.40 0.43
N VAL A 54 5.12 -9.65 1.73
CA VAL A 54 6.22 -9.95 2.65
C VAL A 54 6.74 -11.35 2.36
N LYS A 55 8.05 -11.45 2.19
CA LYS A 55 8.75 -12.73 2.01
C LYS A 55 9.71 -12.94 3.18
N PHE A 56 9.82 -14.19 3.59
CA PHE A 56 10.80 -14.67 4.55
C PHE A 56 12.05 -15.16 3.82
#